data_AF-A0A971MTN9-F1
#
_entry.id   AF-A0A971MTN9-F1
#
_cell.length_a   1.000
_cell.length_b   1.000
_cell.length_c   1.000
_cell.angle_alpha   90.00
_cell.angle_beta   90.00
_cell.angle_gamma   90.00
#
_symmetry.space_group_name_H-M   'P 1'
#
loop_
_entity.id
_entity.type
_entity.pdbx_description
1 polymer ?
#
loop_
_entity_poly.entity_id
_entity_poly.type
_entity_poly.pdbx_seq_one_letter_code
_entity_poly.pdbx_strand_id
1 'polypeptide(L)'
;MDIENKLQKSIDLYLNNFGIFFLTISIGTIISIISMGILAGPLIGGAMVLTLNLIRNKPATFREIFSHFDKFLPTTLISLPSLFFLLIIQKVPIIGVFLGIAFSPFILVIMAFAIVLIIEKNYPPLPALKEALTFIKTDPVIIWIYALIALILSAIGAVAFGIGALLTVPFSVICMTVAYQDYLGQRIS
;
A
#
# COMPACT_ATOMS: atom_id res chain seq x y z
N MET A 1 0.08 -2.05 18.45
CA MET A 1 -0.59 -1.09 17.53
C MET A 1 -2.08 -1.07 17.83
N ASP A 2 -2.70 0.12 17.97
CA ASP A 2 -4.17 0.21 18.13
C ASP A 2 -4.86 0.10 16.76
N ILE A 3 -5.56 -1.02 16.53
CA ILE A 3 -6.21 -1.32 15.25
C ILE A 3 -7.41 -0.41 15.01
N GLU A 4 -8.24 -0.21 16.03
CA GLU A 4 -9.53 0.49 15.92
C GLU A 4 -9.30 1.95 15.54
N ASN A 5 -8.47 2.64 16.32
CA ASN A 5 -8.14 4.04 16.07
C ASN A 5 -7.50 4.27 14.69
N LYS A 6 -6.65 3.35 14.24
CA LYS A 6 -6.01 3.45 12.91
C LYS A 6 -6.96 3.16 11.77
N LEU A 7 -7.87 2.20 11.95
CA LEU A 7 -8.87 1.87 10.97
C LEU A 7 -9.85 3.03 10.81
N GLN A 8 -10.35 3.59 11.91
CA GLN A 8 -11.22 4.75 11.91
C GLN A 8 -10.55 5.94 11.21
N LYS A 9 -9.29 6.25 11.57
CA LYS A 9 -8.52 7.29 10.87
C LYS A 9 -8.37 7.04 9.37
N SER A 10 -8.18 5.79 8.96
CA SER A 10 -8.07 5.42 7.53
C SER A 10 -9.40 5.60 6.80
N ILE A 11 -10.52 5.24 7.43
CA ILE A 11 -11.88 5.43 6.92
C ILE A 11 -12.19 6.92 6.79
N ASP A 12 -11.92 7.71 7.83
CA ASP A 12 -12.17 9.15 7.84
C ASP A 12 -11.36 9.85 6.74
N LEU A 13 -10.08 9.50 6.58
CA LEU A 13 -9.24 10.01 5.49
C LEU A 13 -9.82 9.66 4.12
N TYR A 14 -10.26 8.41 3.93
CA TYR A 14 -10.83 7.95 2.68
C TYR A 14 -12.14 8.68 2.34
N LEU A 15 -13.07 8.78 3.29
CA LEU A 15 -14.38 9.40 3.07
C LEU A 15 -14.27 10.91 2.84
N ASN A 16 -13.45 11.61 3.64
CA ASN A 16 -13.27 13.06 3.52
C ASN A 16 -12.54 13.46 2.22
N ASN A 17 -11.75 12.55 1.64
CA ASN A 17 -10.94 12.80 0.45
C ASN A 17 -11.27 11.82 -0.68
N PHE A 18 -12.51 11.32 -0.73
CA PHE A 18 -12.90 10.26 -1.64
C PHE A 18 -12.60 10.62 -3.10
N GLY A 19 -12.96 11.85 -3.53
CA GLY A 19 -12.80 12.29 -4.91
C GLY A 19 -11.34 12.27 -5.39
N ILE A 20 -10.40 12.76 -4.56
CA ILE A 20 -8.98 12.76 -4.91
C ILE A 20 -8.40 11.35 -4.92
N PHE A 21 -8.76 10.49 -3.95
CA PHE A 21 -8.30 9.10 -3.93
C PHE A 21 -8.85 8.29 -5.11
N PHE A 22 -10.13 8.46 -5.43
CA PHE A 22 -10.78 7.82 -6.56
C PHE A 22 -10.10 8.18 -7.88
N LEU A 23 -9.84 9.48 -8.12
CA LEU A 23 -9.14 9.95 -9.32
C LEU A 23 -7.71 9.41 -9.39
N THR A 24 -6.97 9.50 -8.28
CA THR A 24 -5.58 9.04 -8.17
C THR A 24 -5.47 7.55 -8.55
N ILE A 25 -6.26 6.69 -7.92
CA ILE A 25 -6.19 5.24 -8.17
C ILE A 25 -6.78 4.85 -9.52
N SER A 26 -7.79 5.56 -10.02
CA SER A 26 -8.30 5.32 -11.38
C SER A 26 -7.23 5.55 -12.42
N ILE A 27 -6.54 6.69 -12.36
CA ILE A 27 -5.44 7.02 -13.26
C ILE A 27 -4.29 6.02 -13.06
N GLY A 28 -3.90 5.76 -11.81
CA GLY A 28 -2.82 4.82 -11.48
C GLY A 28 -3.07 3.41 -12.00
N THR A 29 -4.30 2.91 -11.86
CA THR A 29 -4.66 1.57 -12.34
C THR A 29 -4.65 1.51 -13.87
N ILE A 30 -5.20 2.51 -14.57
CA ILE A 30 -5.18 2.53 -16.04
C ILE A 30 -3.73 2.52 -16.55
N ILE A 31 -2.87 3.35 -15.98
CA ILE A 31 -1.45 3.41 -16.35
C ILE A 31 -0.73 2.10 -16.01
N SER A 32 -1.06 1.50 -14.86
CA SER A 32 -0.52 0.20 -14.48
C SER A 32 -0.95 -0.89 -15.47
N ILE A 33 -2.20 -0.93 -15.91
CA ILE A 33 -2.69 -1.91 -16.90
C ILE A 33 -1.96 -1.71 -18.23
N ILE A 34 -1.87 -0.47 -18.73
CA ILE A 34 -1.20 -0.16 -20.01
C ILE A 34 0.29 -0.52 -19.96
N SER A 35 0.95 -0.30 -18.82
CA SER A 35 2.35 -0.65 -18.60
C SER A 35 2.58 -2.10 -18.15
N MET A 36 1.55 -2.95 -18.14
CA MET A 36 1.61 -4.34 -17.65
C MET A 36 2.16 -4.46 -16.21
N GLY A 37 1.87 -3.48 -15.36
CA GLY A 37 2.26 -3.44 -13.95
C GLY A 37 3.68 -2.92 -13.70
N ILE A 38 4.45 -2.57 -14.73
CA ILE A 38 5.83 -2.09 -14.58
C ILE A 38 5.90 -0.79 -13.77
N LEU A 39 4.91 0.10 -13.95
CA LEU A 39 4.80 1.37 -13.23
C LEU A 39 4.06 1.26 -11.89
N ALA A 40 3.63 0.07 -11.45
CA ALA A 40 2.84 -0.07 -10.23
C ALA A 40 3.61 0.43 -8.98
N GLY A 41 4.92 0.16 -8.90
CA GLY A 41 5.79 0.60 -7.80
C GLY A 41 5.76 2.11 -7.56
N PRO A 42 6.18 2.95 -8.51
CA PRO A 42 6.18 4.41 -8.32
C PRO A 42 4.77 4.99 -8.19
N LEU A 43 3.75 4.41 -8.84
CA LEU A 43 2.37 4.88 -8.72
C LEU A 43 1.80 4.64 -7.31
N ILE A 44 2.05 3.47 -6.72
CA ILE A 44 1.72 3.20 -5.31
C ILE A 44 2.47 4.18 -4.40
N GLY A 45 3.75 4.41 -4.68
CA GLY A 45 4.57 5.36 -3.96
C GLY A 45 4.01 6.79 -3.97
N GLY A 46 3.62 7.28 -5.15
CA GLY A 46 2.98 8.59 -5.28
C GLY A 46 1.62 8.67 -4.58
N ALA A 47 0.84 7.59 -4.60
CA ALA A 47 -0.42 7.52 -3.83
C ALA A 47 -0.18 7.55 -2.31
N MET A 48 0.89 6.91 -1.82
CA MET A 48 1.26 6.99 -0.40
C MET A 48 1.76 8.38 -0.02
N VAL A 49 2.52 9.07 -0.87
CA VAL A 49 2.92 10.47 -0.65
C VAL A 49 1.70 11.38 -0.56
N LEU A 50 0.73 11.19 -1.45
CA LEU A 50 -0.55 11.89 -1.39
C LEU A 50 -1.24 11.68 -0.05
N THR A 51 -1.34 10.43 0.41
CA THR A 51 -1.91 10.14 1.74
C THR A 51 -1.09 10.76 2.87
N LEU A 52 0.25 10.74 2.80
CA LEU A 52 1.12 11.37 3.80
C LEU A 52 0.90 12.89 3.86
N ASN A 53 0.76 13.55 2.72
CA ASN A 53 0.48 14.97 2.65
C ASN A 53 -0.87 15.31 3.29
N LEU A 54 -1.92 14.52 3.01
CA LEU A 54 -3.22 14.67 3.67
C LEU A 54 -3.13 14.46 5.19
N ILE A 55 -2.43 13.41 5.65
CA ILE A 55 -2.22 13.17 7.09
C ILE A 55 -1.47 14.34 7.76
N ARG A 56 -0.56 14.98 7.03
CA ARG A 56 0.25 16.11 7.50
C ARG A 56 -0.43 17.48 7.29
N ASN A 57 -1.71 17.50 6.90
CA ASN A 57 -2.46 18.72 6.57
C ASN A 57 -1.77 19.62 5.52
N LYS A 58 -1.06 19.00 4.57
CA LYS A 58 -0.44 19.68 3.42
C LYS A 58 -1.41 19.64 2.22
N PRO A 59 -1.36 20.64 1.32
CA PRO A 59 -2.15 20.59 0.10
C PRO A 59 -1.76 19.35 -0.71
N ALA A 60 -2.74 18.51 -1.04
CA ALA A 60 -2.52 17.28 -1.80
C ALA A 60 -3.30 17.31 -3.12
N THR A 61 -2.69 16.83 -4.20
CA THR A 61 -3.36 16.73 -5.51
C THR A 61 -3.13 15.37 -6.16
N PHE A 62 -4.05 14.92 -7.01
CA PHE A 62 -3.92 13.63 -7.70
C PHE A 62 -2.63 13.50 -8.53
N ARG A 63 -2.03 14.64 -8.93
CA ARG A 63 -0.77 14.69 -9.68
C ARG A 63 0.40 14.12 -8.89
N GLU A 64 0.29 14.03 -7.58
CA GLU A 64 1.32 13.44 -6.72
C GLU A 64 1.57 11.96 -7.01
N ILE A 65 0.64 11.27 -7.68
CA ILE A 65 0.89 9.91 -8.17
C ILE A 65 2.11 9.84 -9.10
N PHE A 66 2.50 10.95 -9.72
CA PHE A 66 3.65 11.08 -10.61
C PHE A 66 4.90 11.68 -9.94
N SER A 67 4.81 12.09 -8.67
CA SER A 67 5.83 12.94 -8.02
C SER A 67 7.20 12.28 -7.83
N HIS A 68 7.28 10.94 -7.88
CA HIS A 68 8.50 10.18 -7.56
C HIS A 68 8.87 9.14 -8.64
N PHE A 69 8.61 9.46 -9.90
CA PHE A 69 9.03 8.62 -11.03
C PHE A 69 10.56 8.57 -11.19
N ASP A 70 11.30 9.51 -10.59
CA ASP A 70 12.77 9.43 -10.45
C ASP A 70 13.20 8.19 -9.66
N LYS A 71 12.34 7.67 -8.77
CA LYS A 71 12.53 6.43 -8.02
C LYS A 71 11.87 5.22 -8.67
N PHE A 72 11.59 5.28 -9.98
CA PHE A 72 11.02 4.17 -10.74
C PHE A 72 11.79 2.85 -10.52
N LEU A 73 13.09 2.83 -10.85
CA LEU A 73 13.87 1.60 -10.79
C LEU A 73 13.89 0.96 -9.38
N PRO A 74 14.22 1.68 -8.29
CA PRO A 74 14.24 1.07 -6.97
C PRO A 74 12.86 0.63 -6.49
N THR A 75 11.78 1.33 -6.83
CA THR A 75 10.41 0.94 -6.44
C THR A 75 9.90 -0.26 -7.24
N THR A 76 10.21 -0.34 -8.53
CA THR A 76 9.88 -1.49 -9.39
C THR A 76 10.62 -2.76 -8.95
N LEU A 77 11.87 -2.65 -8.49
CA LEU A 77 12.62 -3.78 -7.91
C LEU A 77 11.95 -4.37 -6.67
N ILE A 78 11.13 -3.60 -5.95
CA ILE A 78 10.33 -4.09 -4.82
C ILE A 78 8.99 -4.67 -5.28
N SER A 79 8.27 -3.94 -6.15
CA SER A 79 6.91 -4.31 -6.52
C SER A 79 6.85 -5.50 -7.46
N LEU A 80 7.81 -5.63 -8.40
CA LEU A 80 7.75 -6.65 -9.44
C LEU A 80 7.91 -8.08 -8.88
N PRO A 81 8.90 -8.40 -8.02
CA PRO A 81 8.98 -9.72 -7.40
C PRO A 81 7.76 -10.06 -6.54
N SER A 82 7.23 -9.05 -5.83
CA SER A 82 6.01 -9.19 -5.02
C SER A 82 4.80 -9.58 -5.87
N LEU A 83 4.66 -8.93 -7.04
CA LEU A 83 3.59 -9.23 -8.00
C LEU A 83 3.74 -10.63 -8.59
N PHE A 84 4.95 -11.02 -9.01
CA PHE A 84 5.20 -12.38 -9.50
C PHE A 84 4.88 -13.46 -8.46
N PHE A 85 5.27 -13.23 -7.20
CA PHE A 85 4.98 -14.16 -6.11
C PHE A 85 3.48 -14.34 -5.89
N LEU A 86 2.70 -13.25 -5.88
CA LEU A 86 1.24 -13.30 -5.77
C LEU A 86 0.60 -14.05 -6.94
N LEU A 87 1.07 -13.82 -8.17
CA LEU A 87 0.57 -14.52 -9.35
C LEU A 87 0.87 -16.03 -9.32
N ILE A 88 2.02 -16.44 -8.78
CA ILE A 88 2.38 -17.86 -8.65
C ILE A 88 1.49 -18.54 -7.60
N ILE A 89 1.27 -17.91 -6.44
CA ILE A 89 0.41 -18.45 -5.39
C ILE A 89 -1.00 -18.72 -5.91
N GLN A 90 -1.56 -17.79 -6.68
CA GLN A 90 -2.93 -17.90 -7.20
C GLN A 90 -3.12 -19.05 -8.19
N LYS A 91 -2.04 -19.60 -8.79
CA LYS A 91 -2.13 -20.73 -9.72
C LYS A 91 -2.31 -22.08 -9.03
N VAL A 92 -2.08 -22.18 -7.72
CA VAL A 92 -2.23 -23.43 -6.97
C VAL A 92 -3.68 -23.55 -6.48
N PRO A 93 -4.47 -24.53 -6.95
CA PRO A 93 -5.87 -24.66 -6.53
C PRO A 93 -5.97 -24.95 -5.03
N ILE A 94 -6.92 -24.32 -4.34
CA ILE A 94 -7.27 -24.50 -2.91
C ILE A 94 -6.14 -24.11 -1.95
N ILE A 95 -4.95 -24.71 -2.05
CA ILE A 95 -3.76 -24.39 -1.25
C ILE A 95 -3.32 -22.94 -1.52
N GLY A 96 -3.40 -22.47 -2.76
CA GLY A 96 -3.06 -21.09 -3.12
C GLY A 96 -3.95 -20.06 -2.40
N VAL A 97 -5.18 -20.40 -2.06
CA VAL A 97 -6.07 -19.51 -1.29
C VAL A 97 -5.58 -19.36 0.15
N PHE A 98 -5.27 -20.47 0.82
CA PHE A 98 -4.74 -20.44 2.19
C PHE A 98 -3.38 -19.74 2.27
N LEU A 99 -2.48 -20.05 1.33
CA LEU A 99 -1.20 -19.35 1.21
C LEU A 99 -1.40 -17.85 0.90
N GLY A 100 -2.35 -17.52 0.03
CA GLY A 100 -2.69 -16.14 -0.29
C GLY A 100 -3.11 -15.37 0.95
N ILE A 101 -4.04 -15.91 1.75
CA ILE A 101 -4.50 -15.27 2.98
C ILE A 101 -3.36 -15.15 3.99
N ALA A 102 -2.52 -16.19 4.14
CA ALA A 102 -1.41 -16.18 5.08
C ALA A 102 -0.31 -15.17 4.70
N PHE A 103 0.08 -15.07 3.43
CA PHE A 103 1.25 -14.30 3.00
C PHE A 103 0.93 -12.91 2.43
N SER A 104 -0.25 -12.70 1.83
CA SER A 104 -0.60 -11.40 1.21
C SER A 104 -0.54 -10.21 2.17
N PRO A 105 -1.00 -10.32 3.44
CA PRO A 105 -0.88 -9.22 4.39
C PRO A 105 0.58 -8.81 4.64
N PHE A 106 1.49 -9.77 4.78
CA PHE A 106 2.91 -9.47 4.94
C PHE A 106 3.50 -8.83 3.69
N ILE A 107 3.17 -9.34 2.50
CA ILE A 107 3.65 -8.76 1.24
C ILE A 107 3.16 -7.32 1.07
N LEU A 108 1.89 -7.05 1.38
CA LEU A 108 1.32 -5.71 1.35
C LEU A 108 2.13 -4.75 2.23
N VAL A 109 2.38 -5.14 3.49
CA VAL A 109 3.14 -4.32 4.44
C VAL A 109 4.57 -4.11 3.97
N ILE A 110 5.28 -5.19 3.59
CA ILE A 110 6.68 -5.12 3.12
C ILE A 110 6.79 -4.19 1.92
N MET A 111 5.93 -4.39 0.92
CA MET A 111 5.94 -3.60 -0.32
C MET A 111 5.65 -2.12 -0.03
N ALA A 112 4.58 -1.83 0.71
CA ALA A 112 4.16 -0.47 1.00
C ALA A 112 5.22 0.30 1.83
N PHE A 113 5.75 -0.32 2.89
CA PHE A 113 6.78 0.30 3.73
C PHE A 113 8.09 0.47 2.98
N ALA A 114 8.54 -0.54 2.24
CA ALA A 114 9.78 -0.43 1.48
C ALA A 114 9.69 0.66 0.41
N ILE A 115 8.57 0.76 -0.32
CA ILE A 115 8.35 1.82 -1.31
C ILE A 115 8.40 3.21 -0.67
N VAL A 116 7.69 3.42 0.45
CA VAL A 116 7.71 4.72 1.11
C VAL A 116 9.07 5.06 1.71
N LEU A 117 9.82 4.09 2.24
CA LEU A 117 11.19 4.32 2.70
C LEU A 117 12.13 4.72 1.57
N ILE A 118 11.99 4.12 0.38
CA ILE A 118 12.74 4.52 -0.81
C ILE A 118 12.41 5.97 -1.17
N ILE A 119 11.14 6.36 -1.10
CA ILE A 119 10.67 7.69 -1.51
C ILE A 119 10.99 8.76 -0.47
N GLU A 120 10.51 8.63 0.76
CA GLU A 120 10.64 9.64 1.82
C GLU A 120 12.04 9.70 2.42
N LYS A 121 12.77 8.58 2.42
CA LYS A 121 14.07 8.46 3.11
C LYS A 121 15.23 8.16 2.17
N ASN A 122 14.99 8.06 0.85
CA ASN A 122 16.02 7.73 -0.14
C ASN A 122 16.76 6.41 0.18
N TYR A 123 16.10 5.45 0.83
CA TYR A 123 16.71 4.17 1.13
C TYR A 123 16.97 3.39 -0.18
N PRO A 124 18.10 2.67 -0.29
CA PRO A 124 18.25 1.66 -1.33
C PRO A 124 17.25 0.50 -1.11
N PRO A 125 16.90 -0.29 -2.15
CA PRO A 125 15.85 -1.31 -2.06
C PRO A 125 16.04 -2.34 -0.95
N LEU A 126 17.25 -2.90 -0.82
CA LEU A 126 17.53 -3.95 0.17
C LEU A 126 17.47 -3.43 1.62
N PRO A 127 18.10 -2.29 1.98
CA PRO A 127 17.87 -1.64 3.26
C PRO A 127 16.38 -1.33 3.55
N ALA A 128 15.63 -0.87 2.54
CA ALA A 128 14.20 -0.60 2.70
C ALA A 128 13.40 -1.86 3.04
N LEU A 129 13.70 -3.00 2.40
CA LEU A 129 13.11 -4.31 2.73
C LEU A 129 13.45 -4.75 4.15
N LYS A 130 14.73 -4.62 4.55
CA LYS A 130 15.17 -5.00 5.90
C LYS A 130 14.44 -4.18 6.96
N GLU A 131 14.30 -2.88 6.75
CA GLU A 131 13.58 -2.01 7.68
C GLU A 131 12.08 -2.32 7.72
N ALA A 132 11.44 -2.61 6.57
CA ALA A 132 10.05 -3.05 6.53
C ALA A 132 9.84 -4.38 7.29
N LEU A 133 10.80 -5.31 7.24
CA LEU A 133 10.79 -6.54 8.03
C LEU A 133 10.98 -6.27 9.53
N THR A 134 11.80 -5.27 9.90
CA THR A 134 11.93 -4.84 11.30
C THR A 134 10.60 -4.31 11.83
N PHE A 135 9.87 -3.53 11.03
CA PHE A 135 8.52 -3.07 11.40
C PHE A 135 7.60 -4.25 11.70
N ILE A 136 7.52 -5.24 10.81
CA ILE A 136 6.68 -6.44 11.01
C ILE A 136 7.04 -7.17 12.30
N LYS A 137 8.32 -7.23 12.67
CA LYS A 137 8.78 -7.94 13.87
C LYS A 137 8.41 -7.23 15.18
N THR A 138 7.96 -5.98 15.16
CA THR A 138 7.55 -5.28 16.38
C THR A 138 6.29 -5.91 16.98
N ASP A 139 5.32 -6.27 16.13
CA ASP A 139 4.06 -6.87 16.54
C ASP A 139 3.44 -7.65 15.35
N PRO A 140 4.01 -8.81 14.99
CA PRO A 140 3.73 -9.46 13.71
C PRO A 140 2.27 -9.88 13.57
N VAL A 141 1.64 -10.31 14.67
CA VAL A 141 0.25 -10.75 14.66
C VAL A 141 -0.69 -9.57 14.44
N ILE A 142 -0.52 -8.47 15.19
CA ILE A 142 -1.39 -7.30 15.07
C ILE A 142 -1.18 -6.59 13.73
N ILE A 143 0.05 -6.51 13.23
CA ILE A 143 0.35 -5.96 11.90
C ILE A 143 -0.30 -6.81 10.80
N TRP A 144 -0.21 -8.13 10.92
CA TRP A 144 -0.84 -9.05 9.98
C TRP A 144 -2.37 -8.92 9.99
N ILE A 145 -3.00 -8.87 11.18
CA ILE A 145 -4.45 -8.70 11.32
C ILE A 145 -4.90 -7.38 10.69
N TYR A 146 -4.19 -6.27 10.96
CA TYR A 146 -4.53 -4.97 10.39
C TYR A 146 -4.42 -4.96 8.86
N ALA A 147 -3.34 -5.53 8.31
CA ALA A 147 -3.17 -5.64 6.87
C ALA A 147 -4.21 -6.58 6.23
N LEU A 148 -4.62 -7.64 6.93
CA LEU A 148 -5.70 -8.53 6.48
C LEU A 148 -7.04 -7.80 6.47
N ILE A 149 -7.37 -7.03 7.51
CA ILE A 149 -8.60 -6.22 7.55
C ILE A 149 -8.61 -5.23 6.38
N ALA A 150 -7.48 -4.56 6.13
CA ALA A 150 -7.35 -3.66 4.99
C ALA A 150 -7.62 -4.40 3.66
N LEU A 151 -7.05 -5.59 3.46
CA LEU A 151 -7.28 -6.41 2.27
C LEU A 151 -8.73 -6.90 2.14
N ILE A 152 -9.39 -7.29 3.24
CA ILE A 152 -10.78 -7.75 3.22
C ILE A 152 -11.73 -6.58 2.88
N LEU A 153 -11.55 -5.43 3.53
CA LEU A 153 -12.36 -4.24 3.24
C LEU A 153 -12.16 -3.75 1.82
N SER A 154 -10.92 -3.79 1.34
CA SER A 154 -10.61 -3.66 -0.07
C SER A 154 -11.40 -4.69 -0.90
N ALA A 155 -11.30 -5.99 -0.64
CA ALA A 155 -12.02 -7.00 -1.44
C ALA A 155 -13.55 -6.85 -1.42
N ILE A 156 -14.16 -6.44 -0.32
CA ILE A 156 -15.61 -6.20 -0.21
C ILE A 156 -16.02 -5.03 -1.11
N GLY A 157 -15.27 -3.92 -1.04
CA GLY A 157 -15.44 -2.81 -1.99
C GLY A 157 -15.28 -3.27 -3.44
N ALA A 158 -14.54 -4.35 -3.66
CA ALA A 158 -14.32 -4.86 -5.00
C ALA A 158 -15.59 -5.47 -5.58
N VAL A 159 -16.17 -6.37 -4.81
CA VAL A 159 -17.32 -7.17 -5.20
C VAL A 159 -18.59 -6.32 -5.24
N ALA A 160 -18.77 -5.40 -4.28
CA ALA A 160 -20.00 -4.61 -4.15
C ALA A 160 -20.24 -3.62 -5.30
N PHE A 161 -19.16 -3.05 -5.88
CA PHE A 161 -19.26 -1.96 -6.85
C PHE A 161 -18.98 -2.39 -8.30
N GLY A 162 -18.73 -3.69 -8.57
CA GLY A 162 -18.50 -4.24 -9.91
C GLY A 162 -17.19 -3.79 -10.60
N ILE A 163 -16.61 -2.66 -10.18
CA ILE A 163 -15.35 -2.08 -10.64
C ILE A 163 -14.25 -2.37 -9.61
N GLY A 164 -14.14 -3.65 -9.27
CA GLY A 164 -13.69 -3.98 -7.94
C GLY A 164 -12.24 -3.68 -7.60
N ALA A 165 -11.34 -3.60 -8.58
CA ALA A 165 -9.95 -3.23 -8.30
C ALA A 165 -9.77 -1.71 -8.07
N LEU A 166 -10.63 -0.88 -8.67
CA LEU A 166 -10.44 0.59 -8.71
C LEU A 166 -10.79 1.28 -7.39
N LEU A 167 -11.74 0.74 -6.63
CA LEU A 167 -12.17 1.31 -5.34
C LEU A 167 -11.37 0.77 -4.14
N THR A 168 -10.49 -0.21 -4.36
CA THR A 168 -10.02 -1.11 -3.29
C THR A 168 -8.53 -1.03 -3.06
N VAL A 169 -7.76 -0.73 -4.11
CA VAL A 169 -6.38 -0.28 -3.99
C VAL A 169 -6.21 1.01 -3.14
N PRO A 170 -7.10 2.04 -3.15
CA PRO A 170 -6.89 3.23 -2.34
C PRO A 170 -6.91 2.92 -0.85
N PHE A 171 -7.85 2.07 -0.40
CA PHE A 171 -8.05 1.84 1.02
C PHE A 171 -6.85 1.14 1.67
N SER A 172 -6.34 0.07 1.04
CA SER A 172 -5.15 -0.62 1.52
C SER A 172 -3.91 0.29 1.54
N VAL A 173 -3.73 1.14 0.52
CA VAL A 173 -2.67 2.16 0.47
C VAL A 173 -2.79 3.16 1.62
N ILE A 174 -4.01 3.63 1.91
CA ILE A 174 -4.26 4.56 3.01
C ILE A 174 -3.93 3.90 4.36
N CYS A 175 -4.42 2.68 4.60
CA CYS A 175 -4.14 1.93 5.82
C CYS A 175 -2.63 1.74 6.03
N MET A 176 -1.90 1.31 4.99
CA MET A 176 -0.45 1.11 5.10
C MET A 176 0.29 2.44 5.35
N THR A 177 -0.20 3.54 4.79
CA THR A 177 0.39 4.87 5.04
C THR A 177 0.14 5.34 6.46
N VAL A 178 -1.06 5.12 7.00
CA VAL A 178 -1.39 5.42 8.41
C VAL A 178 -0.53 4.59 9.35
N ALA A 179 -0.35 3.29 9.06
CA ALA A 179 0.53 2.42 9.84
C ALA A 179 2.00 2.88 9.78
N TYR A 180 2.49 3.31 8.61
CA TYR A 180 3.84 3.84 8.45
C TYR A 180 4.06 5.13 9.24
N GLN A 181 3.13 6.08 9.16
CA GLN A 181 3.25 7.34 9.89
C GLN A 181 3.27 7.12 11.41
N ASP A 182 2.51 6.15 11.92
CA ASP A 182 2.52 5.78 13.34
C ASP A 182 3.85 5.14 13.76
N TYR A 183 4.39 4.22 12.94
CA TYR A 183 5.70 3.62 13.19
C TYR A 183 6.83 4.66 13.25
N LEU A 184 6.81 5.65 12.35
CA LEU A 184 7.76 6.75 12.40
C LEU A 184 7.59 7.62 13.65
N GLY A 185 6.35 7.88 14.07
CA GLY A 185 6.07 8.66 15.29
C GLY A 185 6.68 8.03 16.54
N GLN A 186 6.57 6.70 16.68
CA GLN A 186 7.12 5.94 17.80
C GLN A 186 8.66 5.90 17.84
N ARG A 187 9.34 6.16 16.72
CA ARG A 187 10.81 6.18 16.67
C ARG A 187 11.43 7.53 17.03
N ILE A 188 10.65 8.60 17.03
CA ILE A 188 11.11 9.97 17.30
C ILE A 188 10.74 10.41 18.73
N SER A 189 9.81 9.70 19.39
CA SER A 189 9.46 9.83 20.81
C SER A 189 10.38 9.01 21.72
#